data_AF-A0A6A2VY45-F1
#
_entry.id   AF-A0A6A2VY45-F1
#
_cell.length_a   1.000
_cell.length_b   1.000
_cell.length_c   1.000
_cell.angle_alpha   90.00
_cell.angle_beta   90.00
_cell.angle_gamma   90.00
#
_symmetry.space_group_name_H-M   'P 1'
#
loop_
_entity.id
_entity.type
_entity.pdbx_description
1 polymer ?
#
loop_
_entity_poly.entity_id
_entity_poly.type
_entity_poly.pdbx_seq_one_letter_code
_entity_poly.pdbx_strand_id
1 'polypeptide(L)'
;MFKKVVESIQQHKSDLGLDGAIATPGLDPSDTYRFTAHMARLPLFYEYRDRDTTFSATLKGTYLNNYKNLFDLELKNSPTQPSLVSSKTYDDCTSEFALGKVAFYPNGVWAYSQIKGNKVADDDLGMLPYYMGIKGEGDYGPAGVYDASWAVNKNASEQDKKATLDFIAWLVTDKTAKKTFAKDMGFSVPFTTFGDSDQPDNPLTAAARAYSEQGKKEVRSFTIPDQQWQDDIFNALVEYAQGTGDWNKVSNAFVNGWSTEWANNKAELGMLPKATALSE
;
A
#
# COMPACT_ATOMS: atom_id res chain seq x y z
N MET A 1 7.87 18.36 -5.99
CA MET A 1 8.49 18.84 -4.73
C MET A 1 9.15 17.68 -3.97
N PHE A 2 8.41 16.60 -3.68
CA PHE A 2 8.89 15.44 -2.91
C PHE A 2 10.29 14.92 -3.31
N LYS A 3 10.52 14.62 -4.60
CA LYS A 3 11.85 14.21 -5.11
C LYS A 3 13.00 15.13 -4.66
N LYS A 4 12.81 16.45 -4.74
CA LYS A 4 13.86 17.42 -4.36
C LYS A 4 14.14 17.38 -2.86
N VAL A 5 13.12 17.18 -2.03
CA VAL A 5 13.26 17.05 -0.57
C VAL A 5 14.04 15.78 -0.23
N VAL A 6 13.67 14.64 -0.82
CA VAL A 6 14.37 13.37 -0.64
C VAL A 6 15.84 13.47 -1.03
N GLU A 7 16.13 13.98 -2.24
CA GLU A 7 17.51 14.11 -2.73
C GLU A 7 18.32 15.09 -1.87
N SER A 8 17.70 16.16 -1.36
CA SER A 8 18.35 17.11 -0.45
C SER A 8 18.66 16.47 0.91
N ILE A 9 17.74 15.70 1.49
CA ILE A 9 17.99 14.95 2.72
C ILE A 9 19.11 13.93 2.51
N GLN A 10 19.09 13.18 1.40
CA GLN A 10 20.14 12.21 1.10
C GLN A 10 21.52 12.89 0.97
N GLN A 11 21.59 14.05 0.33
CA GLN A 11 22.82 14.81 0.17
C GLN A 11 23.39 15.30 1.52
N HIS A 12 22.53 15.63 2.48
CA HIS A 12 22.92 16.16 3.80
C HIS A 12 22.73 15.14 4.93
N LYS A 13 22.63 13.85 4.60
CA LYS A 13 22.27 12.81 5.58
C LYS A 13 23.23 12.75 6.77
N SER A 14 24.53 12.96 6.54
CA SER A 14 25.53 13.00 7.61
C SER A 14 25.30 14.16 8.58
N ASP A 15 24.92 15.34 8.07
CA ASP A 15 24.62 16.53 8.88
C ASP A 15 23.33 16.33 9.70
N LEU A 16 22.41 15.52 9.17
CA LEU A 16 21.14 15.16 9.80
C LEU A 16 21.24 13.93 10.72
N GLY A 17 22.40 13.26 10.78
CA GLY A 17 22.58 12.02 11.55
C GLY A 17 21.83 10.80 10.97
N LEU A 18 21.59 10.78 9.66
CA LEU A 18 20.84 9.74 8.94
C LEU A 18 21.78 8.87 8.09
N ASP A 19 21.42 7.60 7.93
CA ASP A 19 22.08 6.63 7.04
C ASP A 19 21.56 6.72 5.59
N GLY A 20 20.35 7.25 5.41
CA GLY A 20 19.70 7.51 4.13
C GLY A 20 18.42 8.33 4.27
N ALA A 21 17.81 8.75 3.16
CA ALA A 21 16.57 9.51 3.20
C ALA A 21 15.34 8.61 3.37
N ILE A 22 15.34 7.41 2.75
CA ILE A 22 14.18 6.52 2.69
C ILE A 22 14.57 5.10 3.13
N ALA A 23 13.79 4.42 3.97
CA ALA A 23 14.10 3.04 4.37
C ALA A 23 14.05 2.04 3.19
N THR A 24 13.08 2.21 2.29
CA THR A 24 12.74 1.29 1.19
C THR A 24 13.62 1.51 -0.05
N PRO A 25 13.69 0.54 -1.00
CA PRO A 25 12.97 -0.73 -1.01
C PRO A 25 13.64 -1.85 -0.22
N GLY A 26 12.82 -2.66 0.46
CA GLY A 26 13.12 -4.04 0.79
C GLY A 26 12.43 -4.96 -0.21
N LEU A 27 13.19 -5.82 -0.90
CA LEU A 27 12.68 -6.78 -1.87
C LEU A 27 12.88 -8.23 -1.40
N ASP A 28 12.95 -8.43 -0.09
CA ASP A 28 12.70 -9.75 0.51
C ASP A 28 11.19 -10.08 0.43
N PRO A 29 10.78 -11.37 0.34
CA PRO A 29 9.38 -11.79 0.36
C PRO A 29 8.51 -11.17 1.46
N SER A 30 9.07 -10.86 2.64
CA SER A 30 8.34 -10.19 3.71
C SER A 30 7.95 -8.75 3.41
N ASP A 31 8.61 -8.07 2.47
CA ASP A 31 8.44 -6.65 2.15
C ASP A 31 7.74 -6.33 0.82
N THR A 32 7.50 -7.35 0.00
CA THR A 32 6.99 -7.22 -1.38
C THR A 32 5.65 -6.50 -1.49
N TYR A 33 4.76 -6.73 -0.53
CA TYR A 33 3.41 -6.18 -0.49
C TYR A 33 3.38 -4.64 -0.60
N ARG A 34 4.42 -3.94 -0.14
CA ARG A 34 4.53 -2.48 -0.28
C ARG A 34 4.64 -2.04 -1.73
N PHE A 35 5.31 -2.82 -2.58
CA PHE A 35 5.58 -2.47 -3.97
C PHE A 35 4.50 -3.02 -4.90
N THR A 36 4.04 -4.25 -4.67
CA THR A 36 3.11 -4.96 -5.57
C THR A 36 1.63 -4.77 -5.22
N ALA A 37 1.31 -4.45 -3.96
CA ALA A 37 -0.07 -4.28 -3.52
C ALA A 37 -0.43 -2.85 -3.11
N HIS A 38 0.52 -2.05 -2.60
CA HIS A 38 0.28 -0.65 -2.27
C HIS A 38 0.75 0.29 -3.38
N MET A 39 2.06 0.35 -3.63
CA MET A 39 2.63 1.30 -4.58
C MET A 39 2.13 1.06 -6.01
N ALA A 40 1.98 -0.20 -6.43
CA ALA A 40 1.36 -0.58 -7.70
C ALA A 40 -0.10 -0.13 -7.86
N ARG A 41 -0.84 0.19 -6.79
CA ARG A 41 -2.24 0.63 -6.89
C ARG A 41 -2.39 2.06 -7.33
N LEU A 42 -1.39 2.90 -7.14
CA LEU A 42 -1.42 4.29 -7.54
C LEU A 42 -1.51 4.41 -9.08
N PRO A 43 -0.64 3.79 -9.88
CA PRO A 43 -0.77 3.86 -11.34
C PRO A 43 -2.09 3.26 -11.84
N LEU A 44 -2.57 2.18 -11.21
CA LEU A 44 -3.88 1.59 -11.52
C LEU A 44 -5.02 2.60 -11.23
N PHE A 45 -5.02 3.19 -10.04
CA PHE A 45 -6.04 4.14 -9.62
C PHE A 45 -6.12 5.35 -10.53
N TYR A 46 -4.98 5.97 -10.83
CA TYR A 46 -4.97 7.15 -11.68
C TYR A 46 -5.37 6.82 -13.13
N GLU A 47 -5.02 5.64 -13.64
CA GLU A 47 -5.49 5.22 -14.96
C GLU A 47 -7.01 5.01 -14.98
N TYR A 48 -7.57 4.42 -13.92
CA TYR A 48 -9.01 4.19 -13.77
C TYR A 48 -9.79 5.50 -13.56
N ARG A 49 -9.23 6.43 -12.80
CA ARG A 49 -9.74 7.80 -12.65
C ARG A 49 -9.87 8.49 -14.00
N ASP A 50 -8.83 8.48 -14.80
CA ASP A 50 -8.83 9.17 -16.09
C ASP A 50 -9.75 8.51 -17.12
N ARG A 51 -10.07 7.23 -16.91
CA ARG A 51 -11.02 6.47 -17.73
C ARG A 51 -12.44 6.48 -17.18
N ASP A 52 -12.67 7.11 -16.03
CA ASP A 52 -13.91 7.08 -15.26
C ASP A 52 -14.50 5.65 -15.16
N THR A 53 -13.68 4.71 -14.67
CA THR A 53 -14.12 3.32 -14.48
C THR A 53 -13.65 2.74 -13.15
N THR A 54 -14.40 1.80 -12.61
CA THR A 54 -14.01 0.98 -11.46
C THR A 54 -13.36 -0.35 -11.87
N PHE A 55 -13.43 -0.73 -13.15
CA PHE A 55 -12.82 -1.94 -13.67
C PHE A 55 -12.48 -1.88 -15.16
N SER A 56 -11.37 -2.53 -15.53
CA SER A 56 -10.99 -2.83 -16.91
C SER A 56 -10.11 -4.08 -16.93
N ALA A 57 -10.45 -5.06 -17.77
CA ALA A 57 -9.62 -6.26 -17.95
C ALA A 57 -8.28 -5.98 -18.64
N THR A 58 -8.09 -4.79 -19.20
CA THR A 58 -6.83 -4.35 -19.82
C THR A 58 -6.35 -3.03 -19.23
N LEU A 59 -5.04 -2.86 -19.21
CA LEU A 59 -4.36 -1.63 -18.80
C LEU A 59 -3.54 -1.07 -19.95
N LYS A 60 -3.37 0.25 -20.00
CA LYS A 60 -2.44 0.93 -20.89
C LYS A 60 -1.06 1.09 -20.26
N GLY A 61 -0.99 1.09 -18.92
CA GLY A 61 0.25 1.35 -18.19
C GLY A 61 0.62 2.84 -18.18
N THR A 62 -0.38 3.72 -18.27
CA THR A 62 -0.23 5.18 -18.46
C THR A 62 0.71 5.81 -17.43
N TYR A 63 0.68 5.29 -16.20
CA TYR A 63 1.40 5.83 -15.05
C TYR A 63 2.57 4.96 -14.58
N LEU A 64 3.02 3.99 -15.40
CA LEU A 64 4.14 3.13 -15.03
C LEU A 64 5.49 3.87 -14.99
N ASN A 65 5.65 4.94 -15.78
CA ASN A 65 6.82 5.81 -15.64
C ASN A 65 6.81 6.58 -14.31
N ASN A 66 5.65 6.95 -13.80
CA ASN A 66 5.52 7.58 -12.49
C ASN A 66 5.84 6.59 -11.36
N TYR A 67 5.36 5.36 -11.48
CA TYR A 67 5.74 4.26 -10.59
C TYR A 67 7.25 4.03 -10.60
N LYS A 68 7.87 3.95 -11.78
CA LYS A 68 9.33 3.85 -11.96
C LYS A 68 10.08 4.96 -11.24
N ASN A 69 9.65 6.20 -11.46
CA ASN A 69 10.36 7.36 -10.93
C ASN A 69 10.37 7.38 -9.40
N LEU A 70 9.28 6.95 -8.75
CA LEU A 70 9.27 6.80 -7.30
C LEU A 70 10.12 5.60 -6.87
N PHE A 71 10.02 4.45 -7.54
CA PHE A 71 10.81 3.26 -7.19
C PHE A 71 12.32 3.53 -7.29
N ASP A 72 12.77 4.19 -8.37
CA ASP A 72 14.15 4.62 -8.55
C ASP A 72 14.58 5.64 -7.49
N LEU A 73 13.66 6.52 -7.06
CA LEU A 73 13.93 7.49 -6.01
C LEU A 73 14.17 6.79 -4.67
N GLU A 74 13.35 5.81 -4.32
CA GLU A 74 13.54 4.99 -3.12
C GLU A 74 14.85 4.21 -3.20
N LEU A 75 15.07 3.49 -4.31
CA LEU A 75 16.26 2.67 -4.54
C LEU A 75 17.57 3.47 -4.44
N LYS A 76 17.59 4.70 -4.96
CA LYS A 76 18.79 5.56 -4.94
C LYS A 76 19.05 6.22 -3.58
N ASN A 77 18.01 6.42 -2.77
CA ASN A 77 18.11 7.18 -1.51
C ASN A 77 17.88 6.30 -0.27
N SER A 78 18.00 4.98 -0.43
CA SER A 78 18.06 4.00 0.65
C SER A 78 19.46 3.89 1.26
N PRO A 79 19.58 3.56 2.57
CA PRO A 79 20.84 3.09 3.15
C PRO A 79 21.37 1.82 2.46
N THR A 80 20.47 0.98 1.92
CA THR A 80 20.82 -0.30 1.31
C THR A 80 21.16 -0.13 -0.16
N GLN A 81 22.27 -0.75 -0.60
CA GLN A 81 22.66 -0.72 -2.00
C GLN A 81 21.66 -1.49 -2.87
N PRO A 82 21.40 -1.06 -4.13
CA PRO A 82 20.43 -1.69 -5.02
C PRO A 82 20.62 -3.20 -5.22
N SER A 83 21.86 -3.68 -5.28
CA SER A 83 22.18 -5.10 -5.42
C SER A 83 21.87 -5.96 -4.18
N LEU A 84 21.59 -5.33 -3.03
CA LEU A 84 21.35 -5.97 -1.74
C LEU A 84 19.89 -5.83 -1.27
N VAL A 85 19.03 -5.13 -2.01
CA VAL A 85 17.65 -4.90 -1.55
C VAL A 85 16.83 -6.19 -1.51
N SER A 86 17.19 -7.21 -2.30
CA SER A 86 16.53 -8.53 -2.27
C SER A 86 16.72 -9.30 -0.97
N SER A 87 17.68 -8.91 -0.11
CA SER A 87 17.86 -9.49 1.22
C SER A 87 17.39 -8.55 2.34
N LYS A 88 16.87 -7.37 2.00
CA LYS A 88 16.38 -6.41 2.99
C LYS A 88 14.95 -6.74 3.35
N THR A 89 14.74 -7.11 4.60
CA THR A 89 13.45 -7.53 5.13
C THR A 89 12.58 -6.34 5.52
N TYR A 90 11.30 -6.60 5.73
CA TYR A 90 10.38 -5.63 6.31
C TYR A 90 10.83 -5.12 7.68
N ASP A 91 11.37 -6.00 8.52
CA ASP A 91 11.83 -5.65 9.86
C ASP A 91 13.09 -4.79 9.80
N ASP A 92 13.98 -5.01 8.82
CA ASP A 92 15.15 -4.14 8.59
C ASP A 92 14.71 -2.71 8.22
N CYS A 93 13.79 -2.58 7.25
CA CYS A 93 13.21 -1.29 6.85
C CYS A 93 12.53 -0.58 8.04
N THR A 94 11.73 -1.33 8.81
CA THR A 94 11.01 -0.79 9.97
C THR A 94 11.98 -0.33 11.06
N SER A 95 13.02 -1.13 11.32
CA SER A 95 14.05 -0.83 12.32
C SER A 95 14.85 0.41 11.96
N GLU A 96 15.24 0.58 10.69
CA GLU A 96 15.93 1.79 10.22
C GLU A 96 15.11 3.05 10.52
N PHE A 97 13.80 3.02 10.24
CA PHE A 97 12.93 4.15 10.54
C PHE A 97 12.73 4.32 12.05
N ALA A 98 12.36 3.26 12.77
CA ALA A 98 12.08 3.31 14.22
C ALA A 98 13.28 3.77 15.05
N LEU A 99 14.51 3.53 14.57
CA LEU A 99 15.76 3.98 15.18
C LEU A 99 16.21 5.37 14.72
N GLY A 100 15.42 6.06 13.89
CA GLY A 100 15.71 7.40 13.39
C GLY A 100 16.90 7.45 12.41
N LYS A 101 17.19 6.36 11.70
CA LYS A 101 18.29 6.29 10.72
C LYS A 101 17.91 6.82 9.35
N VAL A 102 16.62 6.99 9.10
CA VAL A 102 16.08 7.52 7.83
C VAL A 102 14.91 8.46 8.10
N ALA A 103 14.65 9.38 7.17
CA ALA A 103 13.60 10.39 7.32
C ALA A 103 12.22 9.91 6.86
N PHE A 104 12.15 9.03 5.86
CA PHE A 104 10.90 8.53 5.29
C PHE A 104 10.84 7.00 5.31
N TYR A 105 9.62 6.49 5.50
CA TYR A 105 9.33 5.07 5.38
C TYR A 105 7.99 4.85 4.66
N PRO A 106 8.01 4.54 3.35
CA PRO A 106 6.83 4.16 2.59
C PRO A 106 6.19 2.88 3.13
N ASN A 107 5.21 3.04 4.02
CA ASN A 107 4.50 1.95 4.67
C ASN A 107 3.14 2.42 5.21
N GLY A 108 2.32 1.50 5.69
CA GLY A 108 1.01 1.82 6.26
C GLY A 108 0.98 1.91 7.78
N VAL A 109 -0.20 2.24 8.30
CA VAL A 109 -0.44 2.47 9.74
C VAL A 109 -0.15 1.25 10.62
N TRP A 110 -0.13 0.04 10.06
CA TRP A 110 0.17 -1.20 10.77
C TRP A 110 1.62 -1.27 11.30
N ALA A 111 2.54 -0.53 10.69
CA ALA A 111 3.95 -0.49 11.12
C ALA A 111 4.13 0.15 12.51
N TYR A 112 3.14 0.92 12.97
CA TYR A 112 3.23 1.67 14.21
C TYR A 112 3.56 0.79 15.43
N SER A 113 3.05 -0.45 15.48
CA SER A 113 3.32 -1.37 16.58
C SER A 113 4.82 -1.67 16.79
N GLN A 114 5.61 -1.64 15.70
CA GLN A 114 7.05 -1.85 15.73
C GLN A 114 7.85 -0.53 15.83
N ILE A 115 7.22 0.61 15.56
CA ILE A 115 7.84 1.94 15.70
C ILE A 115 7.68 2.44 17.15
N LYS A 116 6.49 2.28 17.74
CA LYS A 116 6.14 2.77 19.06
C LYS A 116 7.14 2.32 20.12
N GLY A 117 7.60 3.25 20.94
CA GLY A 117 8.53 2.99 22.04
C GLY A 117 10.00 2.87 21.62
N ASN A 118 10.33 3.11 20.35
CA ASN A 118 11.71 3.24 19.88
C ASN A 118 12.16 4.72 19.88
N LYS A 119 13.11 5.10 19.00
CA LYS A 119 13.73 6.43 19.01
C LYS A 119 12.87 7.51 18.37
N VAL A 120 12.08 7.16 17.35
CA VAL A 120 11.13 8.11 16.76
C VAL A 120 9.91 8.23 17.67
N ALA A 121 9.72 9.40 18.26
CA ALA A 121 8.62 9.65 19.18
C ALA A 121 7.28 9.83 18.41
N ASP A 122 6.16 9.61 19.09
CA ASP A 122 4.82 9.76 18.49
C ASP A 122 4.61 11.18 17.92
N ASP A 123 5.11 12.22 18.60
CA ASP A 123 5.02 13.62 18.19
C ASP A 123 5.90 13.96 16.97
N ASP A 124 6.86 13.11 16.63
CA ASP A 124 7.73 13.26 15.45
C ASP A 124 7.19 12.48 14.23
N LEU A 125 6.10 11.71 14.40
CA LEU A 125 5.50 10.93 13.32
C LEU A 125 4.54 11.76 12.47
N GLY A 126 4.66 11.63 11.16
CA GLY A 126 3.75 12.21 10.17
C GLY A 126 3.42 11.23 9.05
N MET A 127 2.34 11.50 8.32
CA MET A 127 1.92 10.70 7.16
C MET A 127 1.81 11.59 5.92
N LEU A 128 2.41 11.13 4.83
CA LEU A 128 2.34 11.75 3.51
C LEU A 128 1.70 10.78 2.50
N PRO A 129 0.87 11.26 1.56
CA PRO A 129 0.49 10.48 0.40
C PRO A 129 1.69 10.12 -0.48
N TYR A 130 1.50 9.14 -1.36
CA TYR A 130 2.46 8.91 -2.43
C TYR A 130 2.46 10.08 -3.43
N TYR A 131 3.66 10.61 -3.72
CA TYR A 131 3.87 11.65 -4.72
C TYR A 131 4.71 11.11 -5.87
N MET A 132 4.05 10.67 -6.95
CA MET A 132 4.70 10.11 -8.13
C MET A 132 4.81 11.13 -9.29
N GLY A 133 4.34 12.35 -9.11
CA GLY A 133 4.28 13.38 -10.14
C GLY A 133 3.09 13.22 -11.08
N ILE A 134 2.01 12.60 -10.63
CA ILE A 134 0.78 12.43 -11.42
C ILE A 134 -0.10 13.68 -11.28
N LYS A 135 -0.66 14.17 -12.39
CA LYS A 135 -1.52 15.36 -12.37
C LYS A 135 -2.71 15.14 -11.43
N GLY A 136 -2.92 16.09 -10.52
CA GLY A 136 -4.00 16.06 -9.53
C GLY A 136 -3.71 15.19 -8.30
N GLU A 137 -2.51 14.60 -8.15
CA GLU A 137 -2.21 13.76 -6.98
C GLU A 137 -2.29 14.50 -5.64
N GLY A 138 -2.10 15.83 -5.65
CA GLY A 138 -2.23 16.68 -4.46
C GLY A 138 -3.67 16.83 -3.95
N ASP A 139 -4.69 16.42 -4.71
CA ASP A 139 -6.10 16.43 -4.29
C ASP A 139 -6.47 15.20 -3.44
N TYR A 140 -5.53 14.25 -3.32
CA TYR A 140 -5.74 12.98 -2.64
C TYR A 140 -4.94 12.85 -1.35
N GLY A 141 -5.49 12.08 -0.41
CA GLY A 141 -4.82 11.66 0.82
C GLY A 141 -4.01 10.37 0.62
N PRO A 142 -3.50 9.79 1.72
CA PRO A 142 -2.88 8.45 1.71
C PRO A 142 -3.82 7.40 1.09
N ALA A 143 -3.25 6.38 0.47
CA ALA A 143 -4.05 5.35 -0.19
C ALA A 143 -4.73 4.42 0.81
N GLY A 144 -6.04 4.23 0.63
CA GLY A 144 -6.83 3.22 1.31
C GLY A 144 -6.84 1.93 0.52
N VAL A 145 -6.07 0.94 0.98
CA VAL A 145 -6.06 -0.41 0.40
C VAL A 145 -6.84 -1.33 1.32
N TYR A 146 -7.95 -1.86 0.79
CA TYR A 146 -8.88 -2.73 1.52
C TYR A 146 -8.96 -4.11 0.85
N ASP A 147 -7.85 -4.83 0.85
CA ASP A 147 -7.72 -6.16 0.28
C ASP A 147 -8.04 -7.28 1.29
N ALA A 148 -7.78 -7.04 2.58
CA ALA A 148 -8.23 -7.92 3.65
C ALA A 148 -9.76 -7.86 3.81
N SER A 149 -10.44 -8.88 3.30
CA SER A 149 -11.90 -9.03 3.36
C SER A 149 -12.31 -10.32 4.05
N TRP A 150 -13.46 -10.30 4.70
CA TRP A 150 -14.10 -11.49 5.25
C TRP A 150 -15.23 -11.92 4.35
N ALA A 151 -15.27 -13.21 3.99
CA ALA A 151 -16.24 -13.75 3.05
C ALA A 151 -16.95 -14.98 3.64
N VAL A 152 -18.22 -15.17 3.24
CA VAL A 152 -19.00 -16.36 3.59
C VAL A 152 -18.82 -17.40 2.48
N ASN A 153 -18.37 -18.61 2.84
CA ASN A 153 -18.25 -19.69 1.88
C ASN A 153 -19.63 -20.16 1.41
N LYS A 154 -19.91 -20.03 0.11
CA LYS A 154 -21.19 -20.43 -0.50
C LYS A 154 -21.51 -21.92 -0.32
N ASN A 155 -20.48 -22.75 -0.14
CA ASN A 155 -20.59 -24.21 0.00
C ASN A 155 -20.71 -24.67 1.46
N ALA A 156 -20.63 -23.77 2.44
CA ALA A 156 -20.82 -24.11 3.86
C ALA A 156 -22.29 -24.47 4.16
N SER A 157 -22.54 -25.09 5.32
CA SER A 157 -23.91 -25.36 5.77
C SER A 157 -24.65 -24.05 6.06
N GLU A 158 -25.99 -24.04 5.98
CA GLU A 158 -26.78 -22.84 6.30
C GLU A 158 -26.58 -22.39 7.76
N GLN A 159 -26.36 -23.34 8.67
CA GLN A 159 -26.02 -23.06 10.06
C GLN A 159 -24.68 -22.30 10.17
N ASP A 160 -23.64 -22.76 9.47
CA ASP A 160 -22.31 -22.14 9.51
C ASP A 160 -22.31 -20.77 8.81
N LYS A 161 -23.05 -20.62 7.71
CA LYS A 161 -23.25 -19.32 7.04
C LYS A 161 -23.88 -18.33 8.01
N LYS A 162 -24.94 -18.73 8.72
CA LYS A 162 -25.59 -17.88 9.71
C LYS A 162 -24.65 -17.54 10.86
N ALA A 163 -23.96 -18.53 11.44
CA ALA A 163 -23.02 -18.30 12.53
C ALA A 163 -21.86 -17.37 12.12
N THR A 164 -21.37 -17.50 10.89
CA THR A 164 -20.36 -16.60 10.33
C THR A 164 -20.90 -15.17 10.26
N LEU A 165 -22.08 -14.96 9.65
CA LEU A 165 -22.69 -13.62 9.56
C LEU A 165 -22.94 -13.00 10.94
N ASP A 166 -23.45 -13.79 11.89
CA ASP A 166 -23.66 -13.34 13.27
C ASP A 166 -22.33 -12.94 13.93
N PHE A 167 -21.25 -13.69 13.70
CA PHE A 167 -19.92 -13.37 14.22
C PHE A 167 -19.33 -12.09 13.62
N ILE A 168 -19.44 -11.90 12.30
CA ILE A 168 -18.99 -10.67 11.62
C ILE A 168 -19.77 -9.47 12.16
N ALA A 169 -21.10 -9.60 12.29
CA ALA A 169 -21.94 -8.55 12.87
C ALA A 169 -21.55 -8.23 14.31
N TRP A 170 -21.31 -9.26 15.14
CA TRP A 170 -20.83 -9.08 16.51
C TRP A 170 -19.50 -8.34 16.57
N LEU A 171 -18.52 -8.73 15.74
CA LEU A 171 -17.20 -8.10 15.75
C LEU A 171 -17.28 -6.58 15.54
N VAL A 172 -18.15 -6.14 14.62
CA VAL A 172 -18.22 -4.74 14.23
C VAL A 172 -19.22 -3.93 15.06
N THR A 173 -20.05 -4.56 15.90
CA THR A 173 -21.08 -3.86 16.69
C THR A 173 -20.87 -3.96 18.20
N ASP A 174 -20.28 -5.04 18.70
CA ASP A 174 -20.07 -5.27 20.12
C ASP A 174 -18.92 -4.42 20.67
N LYS A 175 -19.13 -3.81 21.85
CA LYS A 175 -18.15 -2.90 22.45
C LYS A 175 -16.83 -3.58 22.79
N THR A 176 -16.87 -4.81 23.28
CA THR A 176 -15.65 -5.57 23.64
C THR A 176 -14.90 -5.93 22.37
N ALA A 177 -15.63 -6.44 21.37
CA ALA A 177 -15.04 -6.82 20.09
C ALA A 177 -14.38 -5.63 19.38
N LYS A 178 -15.09 -4.51 19.29
CA LYS A 178 -14.55 -3.26 18.71
C LYS A 178 -13.29 -2.79 19.44
N LYS A 179 -13.30 -2.81 20.78
CA LYS A 179 -12.12 -2.44 21.58
C LYS A 179 -10.95 -3.37 21.30
N THR A 180 -11.16 -4.69 21.32
CA THR A 180 -10.09 -5.64 21.02
C THR A 180 -9.51 -5.39 19.64
N PHE A 181 -10.37 -5.23 18.64
CA PHE A 181 -9.94 -5.11 17.26
C PHE A 181 -9.19 -3.80 16.97
N ALA A 182 -9.71 -2.67 17.45
CA ALA A 182 -9.10 -1.37 17.15
C ALA A 182 -8.07 -0.92 18.20
N LYS A 183 -8.30 -1.12 19.50
CA LYS A 183 -7.39 -0.64 20.54
C LYS A 183 -6.31 -1.66 20.90
N ASP A 184 -6.68 -2.91 21.14
CA ASP A 184 -5.72 -3.92 21.60
C ASP A 184 -4.85 -4.43 20.44
N MET A 185 -5.45 -4.67 19.27
CA MET A 185 -4.73 -5.11 18.05
C MET A 185 -4.23 -3.94 17.19
N GLY A 186 -4.73 -2.72 17.40
CA GLY A 186 -4.26 -1.52 16.71
C GLY A 186 -4.76 -1.35 15.27
N PHE A 187 -5.78 -2.09 14.83
CA PHE A 187 -6.27 -1.98 13.46
C PHE A 187 -7.07 -0.69 13.24
N SER A 188 -6.82 -0.06 12.09
CA SER A 188 -7.69 1.00 11.57
C SER A 188 -8.88 0.36 10.88
N VAL A 189 -10.09 0.56 11.43
CA VAL A 189 -11.28 -0.18 11.01
C VAL A 189 -12.28 0.78 10.36
N PRO A 190 -12.58 0.63 9.06
CA PRO A 190 -13.38 1.59 8.30
C PRO A 190 -14.89 1.32 8.35
N PHE A 191 -15.39 0.50 9.29
CA PHE A 191 -16.82 0.24 9.40
C PHE A 191 -17.56 1.43 10.02
N THR A 192 -18.73 1.76 9.51
CA THR A 192 -19.57 2.88 9.98
C THR A 192 -20.00 2.78 11.44
N THR A 193 -19.90 1.57 12.02
CA THR A 193 -20.17 1.30 13.42
C THR A 193 -19.04 1.75 14.34
N PHE A 194 -17.83 2.03 13.82
CA PHE A 194 -16.69 2.55 14.58
C PHE A 194 -16.69 4.08 14.49
N GLY A 195 -16.93 4.74 15.62
CA GLY A 195 -16.81 6.18 15.76
C GLY A 195 -15.38 6.60 16.10
N ASP A 196 -15.18 7.90 16.31
CA ASP A 196 -13.85 8.47 16.65
C ASP A 196 -13.23 7.83 17.89
N SER A 197 -14.04 7.58 18.94
CA SER A 197 -13.58 6.97 20.18
C SER A 197 -13.14 5.51 20.01
N ASP A 198 -13.57 4.85 18.93
CA ASP A 198 -13.25 3.46 18.64
C ASP A 198 -11.97 3.30 17.82
N GLN A 199 -11.41 4.38 17.26
CA GLN A 199 -10.20 4.31 16.42
C GLN A 199 -8.95 3.96 17.24
N PRO A 200 -7.93 3.27 16.68
CA PRO A 200 -6.71 2.92 17.40
C PRO A 200 -6.00 4.15 17.98
N ASP A 201 -5.31 3.99 19.11
CA ASP A 201 -4.38 5.00 19.63
C ASP A 201 -3.07 4.96 18.83
N ASN A 202 -3.18 5.36 17.56
CA ASN A 202 -2.11 5.32 16.55
C ASN A 202 -2.03 6.68 15.85
N PRO A 203 -0.94 7.45 16.02
CA PRO A 203 -0.79 8.78 15.41
C PRO A 203 -0.81 8.72 13.88
N LEU A 204 -0.38 7.62 13.26
CA LEU A 204 -0.44 7.44 11.80
C LEU A 204 -1.88 7.30 11.30
N THR A 205 -2.75 6.62 12.06
CA THR A 205 -4.19 6.53 11.75
C THR A 205 -4.84 7.91 11.87
N ALA A 206 -4.54 8.66 12.93
CA ALA A 206 -5.04 10.02 13.08
C ALA A 206 -4.58 10.94 11.94
N ALA A 207 -3.29 10.88 11.59
CA ALA A 207 -2.72 11.65 10.48
C ALA A 207 -3.38 11.29 9.13
N ALA A 208 -3.62 10.00 8.86
CA ALA A 208 -4.31 9.58 7.63
C ALA A 208 -5.75 10.10 7.56
N ARG A 209 -6.50 10.05 8.67
CA ARG A 209 -7.89 10.54 8.74
C ARG A 209 -8.00 12.05 8.60
N ALA A 210 -7.02 12.81 9.08
CA ALA A 210 -6.98 14.27 8.95
C ALA A 210 -7.01 14.74 7.48
N TYR A 211 -6.54 13.93 6.52
CA TYR A 211 -6.66 14.27 5.10
C TYR A 211 -8.13 14.34 4.64
N SER A 212 -8.98 13.43 5.12
CA SER A 212 -10.41 13.44 4.79
C SER A 212 -11.11 14.67 5.40
N GLU A 213 -10.75 15.06 6.63
CA GLU A 213 -11.25 16.29 7.28
C GLU A 213 -10.83 17.56 6.51
N GLN A 214 -9.68 17.52 5.85
CA GLN A 214 -9.19 18.58 4.95
C GLN A 214 -9.82 18.55 3.55
N GLY A 215 -10.81 17.67 3.32
CA GLY A 215 -11.51 17.55 2.03
C GLY A 215 -10.70 16.83 0.94
N LYS A 216 -9.62 16.14 1.29
CA LYS A 216 -8.85 15.33 0.35
C LYS A 216 -9.62 14.07 -0.02
N LYS A 217 -9.53 13.69 -1.28
CA LYS A 217 -10.17 12.49 -1.80
C LYS A 217 -9.36 11.26 -1.42
N GLU A 218 -10.04 10.14 -1.22
CA GLU A 218 -9.37 8.86 -0.98
C GLU A 218 -8.85 8.27 -2.30
N VAL A 219 -7.62 7.74 -2.28
CA VAL A 219 -7.18 6.79 -3.31
C VAL A 219 -7.69 5.41 -2.92
N ARG A 220 -8.79 4.97 -3.53
CA ARG A 220 -9.37 3.65 -3.29
C ARG A 220 -8.59 2.56 -4.03
N SER A 221 -8.42 1.40 -3.41
CA SER A 221 -7.98 0.19 -4.10
C SER A 221 -9.11 -0.42 -4.95
N PHE A 222 -8.73 -1.22 -5.95
CA PHE A 222 -9.64 -2.00 -6.79
C PHE A 222 -9.46 -3.50 -6.52
N THR A 223 -10.23 -4.37 -7.15
CA THR A 223 -9.88 -5.80 -7.18
C THR A 223 -8.67 -6.00 -8.11
N ILE A 224 -7.69 -6.80 -7.70
CA ILE A 224 -6.61 -7.30 -8.57
C ILE A 224 -6.94 -8.72 -9.03
N PRO A 225 -6.34 -9.21 -10.13
CA PRO A 225 -6.69 -10.53 -10.63
C PRO A 225 -6.31 -11.65 -9.65
N ASP A 226 -5.07 -11.69 -9.16
CA ASP A 226 -4.59 -12.71 -8.22
C ASP A 226 -3.18 -12.39 -7.64
N GLN A 227 -2.64 -13.33 -6.88
CA GLN A 227 -1.28 -13.29 -6.33
C GLN A 227 -0.20 -13.46 -7.42
N GLN A 228 -0.45 -14.25 -8.47
CA GLN A 228 0.54 -14.50 -9.52
C GLN A 228 0.93 -13.21 -10.24
N TRP A 229 -0.05 -12.34 -10.52
CA TRP A 229 0.22 -11.00 -11.08
C TRP A 229 1.15 -10.16 -10.21
N GLN A 230 0.99 -10.22 -8.88
CA GLN A 230 1.86 -9.51 -7.94
C GLN A 230 3.26 -10.12 -7.92
N ASP A 231 3.36 -11.45 -7.88
CA ASP A 231 4.63 -12.17 -7.85
C ASP A 231 5.46 -11.90 -9.11
N ASP A 232 4.83 -11.80 -10.28
CA ASP A 232 5.49 -11.46 -11.53
C ASP A 232 6.05 -10.02 -11.53
N ILE A 233 5.31 -9.06 -10.97
CA ILE A 233 5.81 -7.69 -10.77
C ILE A 233 7.00 -7.70 -9.82
N PHE A 234 6.88 -8.41 -8.69
CA PHE A 234 7.94 -8.52 -7.70
C PHE A 234 9.23 -9.09 -8.30
N ASN A 235 9.15 -10.22 -8.98
CA ASN A 235 10.30 -10.87 -9.62
C ASN A 235 10.98 -9.92 -10.62
N ALA A 236 10.19 -9.18 -11.41
CA ALA A 236 10.72 -8.19 -12.34
C ALA A 236 11.39 -7.00 -11.63
N LEU A 237 10.87 -6.55 -10.48
CA LEU A 237 11.48 -5.49 -9.68
C LEU A 237 12.82 -5.93 -9.07
N VAL A 238 12.92 -7.18 -8.61
CA VAL A 238 14.18 -7.75 -8.10
C VAL A 238 15.26 -7.73 -9.17
N GLU A 239 14.95 -8.25 -10.36
CA GLU A 239 15.89 -8.27 -11.49
C GLU A 239 16.27 -6.85 -11.92
N TYR A 240 15.30 -5.94 -11.96
CA TYR A 240 15.54 -4.53 -12.29
C TYR A 240 16.47 -3.86 -11.27
N ALA A 241 16.23 -4.06 -9.96
CA ALA A 241 17.06 -3.49 -8.90
C ALA A 241 18.50 -4.05 -8.89
N GLN A 242 18.66 -5.32 -9.24
CA GLN A 242 19.96 -5.99 -9.37
C GLN A 242 20.70 -5.68 -10.69
N GLY A 243 20.02 -5.03 -11.65
CA GLY A 243 20.57 -4.75 -12.97
C GLY A 243 20.65 -5.96 -13.90
N THR A 244 19.95 -7.05 -13.58
CA THR A 244 19.84 -8.25 -14.42
C THR A 244 18.61 -8.22 -15.34
N GLY A 245 17.67 -7.30 -15.08
CA GLY A 245 16.50 -7.02 -15.90
C GLY A 245 16.32 -5.53 -16.18
N ASP A 246 15.35 -5.20 -17.02
CA ASP A 246 14.99 -3.81 -17.35
C ASP A 246 13.57 -3.46 -16.89
N TRP A 247 13.24 -2.18 -16.93
CA TRP A 247 11.90 -1.71 -16.56
C TRP A 247 10.81 -2.17 -17.52
N ASN A 248 11.15 -2.59 -18.75
CA ASN A 248 10.16 -3.11 -19.69
C ASN A 248 9.61 -4.44 -19.17
N LYS A 249 10.44 -5.26 -18.50
CA LYS A 249 9.95 -6.48 -17.84
C LYS A 249 8.94 -6.18 -16.74
N VAL A 250 9.20 -5.18 -15.89
CA VAL A 250 8.24 -4.71 -14.86
C VAL A 250 6.95 -4.23 -15.51
N SER A 251 7.06 -3.42 -16.57
CA SER A 251 5.89 -2.88 -17.28
C SER A 251 5.06 -3.97 -17.96
N ASN A 252 5.74 -4.97 -18.52
CA ASN A 252 5.10 -6.13 -19.15
C ASN A 252 4.37 -7.00 -18.12
N ALA A 253 5.03 -7.32 -16.99
CA ALA A 253 4.39 -8.04 -15.89
C ALA A 253 3.12 -7.29 -15.40
N PHE A 254 3.21 -5.97 -15.26
CA PHE A 254 2.09 -5.16 -14.84
C PHE A 254 0.92 -5.17 -15.85
N VAL A 255 1.18 -4.85 -17.12
CA VAL A 255 0.11 -4.63 -18.13
C VAL A 255 -0.40 -5.94 -18.74
N ASN A 256 0.52 -6.78 -19.20
CA ASN A 256 0.16 -8.02 -19.88
C ASN A 256 -0.21 -9.10 -18.87
N GLY A 257 0.51 -9.20 -17.74
CA GLY A 257 0.11 -10.08 -16.64
C GLY A 257 -1.31 -9.78 -16.15
N TRP A 258 -1.68 -8.49 -16.01
CA TRP A 258 -3.05 -8.11 -15.63
C TRP A 258 -4.10 -8.70 -16.58
N SER A 259 -3.87 -8.56 -17.88
CA SER A 259 -4.81 -9.02 -18.90
C SER A 259 -4.89 -10.56 -18.95
N THR A 260 -3.74 -11.23 -18.81
CA THR A 260 -3.64 -12.70 -18.74
C THR A 260 -4.41 -13.24 -17.54
N GLU A 261 -4.15 -12.71 -16.35
CA GLU A 261 -4.74 -13.25 -15.13
C GLU A 261 -6.24 -12.93 -15.00
N TRP A 262 -6.72 -11.80 -15.54
CA TRP A 262 -8.17 -11.61 -15.66
C TRP A 262 -8.83 -12.54 -16.68
N ALA A 263 -8.12 -12.91 -17.76
CA ALA A 263 -8.63 -13.92 -18.69
C ALA A 263 -8.72 -15.30 -18.02
N ASN A 264 -7.74 -15.68 -17.20
CA ASN A 264 -7.75 -16.89 -16.38
C ASN A 264 -8.95 -16.88 -15.40
N ASN A 265 -9.10 -15.79 -14.63
CA ASN A 265 -10.24 -15.61 -13.73
C ASN A 265 -11.58 -15.73 -14.44
N LYS A 266 -11.72 -15.16 -15.64
CA LYS A 266 -12.96 -15.28 -16.43
C LYS A 266 -13.23 -16.73 -16.87
N ALA A 267 -12.19 -17.47 -17.25
CA ALA A 267 -12.31 -18.86 -17.64
C ALA A 267 -12.73 -19.75 -16.47
N GLU A 268 -12.22 -19.48 -15.26
CA GLU A 268 -12.51 -20.25 -14.06
C GLU A 268 -13.85 -19.88 -13.40
N LEU A 269 -14.11 -18.59 -13.25
CA LEU A 269 -15.27 -18.08 -12.50
C LEU A 269 -16.49 -17.81 -13.39
N GLY A 270 -16.30 -17.77 -14.72
CA GLY A 270 -17.34 -17.46 -15.69
C GLY A 270 -17.79 -15.99 -15.71
N MET A 271 -17.17 -15.13 -14.90
CA MET A 271 -17.51 -13.71 -14.80
C MET A 271 -16.29 -12.85 -14.47
N LEU A 272 -16.40 -11.56 -14.81
CA LEU A 272 -15.45 -10.51 -14.43
C LEU A 272 -16.15 -9.50 -13.52
N PRO A 273 -15.39 -8.69 -12.74
CA PRO A 273 -15.96 -7.55 -12.04
C PRO A 273 -16.74 -6.64 -12.99
N LYS A 274 -17.88 -6.12 -12.51
CA LYS A 274 -18.69 -5.17 -13.27
C LYS A 274 -18.03 -3.79 -13.21
N ALA A 275 -17.76 -3.20 -14.37
CA ALA A 275 -17.33 -1.80 -14.46
C ALA A 275 -18.51 -0.86 -14.19
N THR A 276 -18.27 0.15 -13.37
CA THR A 276 -19.13 1.32 -13.10
C THR A 276 -18.30 2.59 -13.25
N ALA A 277 -18.93 3.77 -13.26
CA ALA A 277 -18.17 5.01 -13.22
C ALA A 277 -17.45 5.15 -11.87
N LEU A 278 -16.28 5.81 -11.86
CA LEU A 278 -15.58 6.12 -10.60
C LEU A 278 -16.18 7.36 -9.94
N SER A 279 -16.82 8.23 -10.74
CA SER A 279 -17.52 9.44 -10.29
C SER A 279 -18.88 9.19 -9.64
N GLU A 280 -19.40 7.95 -9.72
CA GLU A 280 -20.57 7.45 -8.98
C GLU A 280 -20.23 7.06 -7.53
#